data_AF-A0A951AUS1-F1
#
_entry.id   AF-A0A951AUS1-F1
#
_cell.length_a   1.000
_cell.length_b   1.000
_cell.length_c   1.000
_cell.angle_alpha   90.00
_cell.angle_beta   90.00
_cell.angle_gamma   90.00
#
_symmetry.space_group_name_H-M   'P 1'
#
loop_
_entity.id
_entity.type
_entity.pdbx_description
1 polymer ?
#
loop_
_entity_poly.entity_id
_entity_poly.type
_entity_poly.pdbx_seq_one_letter_code
_entity_poly.pdbx_strand_id
1 'polypeptide(L)'
;MSASNTTQQSLLQEVEAMVAALMGDALPAEITSITERLEATAVHGDGIPAAAIDEVRSAIRLVRNGQPCAAVSALLSARLELGAPPR
;
A
#
# COMPACT_ATOMS: atom_id res chain seq x y z
N MET A 1 14.68 -16.76 4.51
CA MET A 1 13.87 -15.58 4.16
C MET A 1 14.15 -14.54 5.22
N SER A 2 14.69 -13.37 4.84
CA SER A 2 15.00 -12.27 5.77
C SER A 2 13.71 -11.58 6.21
N ALA A 3 13.69 -10.99 7.41
CA ALA A 3 12.52 -10.29 7.95
C ALA A 3 11.98 -9.20 6.99
N SER A 4 12.87 -8.50 6.28
CA SER A 4 12.49 -7.50 5.27
C SER A 4 11.69 -8.07 4.10
N ASN A 5 11.95 -9.32 3.69
CA ASN A 5 11.21 -9.97 2.60
C ASN A 5 9.76 -10.26 3.05
N THR A 6 9.58 -10.68 4.31
CA THR A 6 8.25 -10.87 4.89
C THR A 6 7.48 -9.54 4.96
N THR A 7 8.12 -8.46 5.43
CA THR A 7 7.47 -7.13 5.51
C THR A 7 7.09 -6.60 4.12
N GLN A 8 7.97 -6.75 3.12
CA GLN A 8 7.67 -6.35 1.74
C GLN A 8 6.48 -7.13 1.16
N GLN A 9 6.41 -8.44 1.39
CA GLN A 9 5.29 -9.26 0.94
C GLN A 9 3.98 -8.89 1.65
N SER A 10 4.02 -8.63 2.96
CA SER A 10 2.85 -8.13 3.69
C SER A 10 2.37 -6.79 3.15
N LEU A 11 3.28 -5.85 2.87
CA LEU A 11 2.93 -4.56 2.27
C LEU A 11 2.30 -4.73 0.89
N LEU A 12 2.84 -5.63 0.06
CA LEU A 12 2.29 -5.94 -1.26
C LEU A 12 0.85 -6.48 -1.16
N GLN A 13 0.57 -7.39 -0.22
CA GLN A 13 -0.77 -7.92 0.01
C GLN A 13 -1.75 -6.83 0.47
N GLU A 14 -1.32 -5.93 1.35
CA GLU A 14 -2.15 -4.81 1.81
C GLU A 14 -2.45 -3.82 0.68
N VAL A 15 -1.47 -3.56 -0.20
CA VAL A 15 -1.66 -2.74 -1.40
C VAL A 15 -2.70 -3.38 -2.33
N GLU A 16 -2.61 -4.68 -2.59
CA GLU A 16 -3.58 -5.40 -3.41
C GLU A 16 -4.99 -5.39 -2.81
N ALA A 17 -5.11 -5.60 -1.49
CA ALA A 17 -6.37 -5.52 -0.77
C ALA A 17 -7.00 -4.13 -0.88
N MET A 18 -6.18 -3.08 -0.77
CA MET A 18 -6.66 -1.70 -0.89
C MET A 18 -7.14 -1.37 -2.31
N VAL A 19 -6.42 -1.81 -3.34
CA VAL A 19 -6.87 -1.65 -4.73
C VAL A 19 -8.20 -2.35 -4.95
N ALA A 20 -8.34 -3.60 -4.48
CA ALA A 20 -9.60 -4.33 -4.57
C ALA A 20 -10.73 -3.62 -3.82
N ALA A 21 -10.46 -3.08 -2.62
CA ALA A 21 -11.45 -2.35 -1.84
C ALA A 21 -11.90 -1.06 -2.52
N LEU A 22 -10.98 -0.28 -3.11
CA LEU A 22 -11.29 0.97 -3.80
C LEU A 22 -11.95 0.77 -5.16
N MET A 23 -11.68 -0.36 -5.83
CA MET A 23 -12.30 -0.70 -7.11
C MET A 23 -13.64 -1.47 -6.96
N GLY A 24 -13.92 -2.00 -5.77
CA GLY A 24 -15.17 -2.65 -5.43
C GLY A 24 -16.08 -1.79 -4.57
N ASP A 25 -17.15 -2.39 -4.07
CA ASP A 25 -18.11 -1.76 -3.15
C ASP A 25 -17.72 -2.03 -1.68
N ALA A 26 -16.45 -1.85 -1.34
CA ALA A 26 -15.99 -2.05 0.04
C ALA A 26 -16.63 -1.02 0.99
N LEU A 27 -16.91 -1.46 2.21
CA LEU A 27 -17.47 -0.57 3.21
C LEU A 27 -16.41 0.45 3.67
N PRO A 28 -16.80 1.68 4.04
CA PRO A 28 -15.85 2.69 4.55
C PRO A 28 -15.01 2.19 5.75
N ALA A 29 -15.57 1.32 6.58
CA ALA A 29 -14.86 0.70 7.71
C ALA A 29 -13.74 -0.25 7.25
N GLU A 30 -13.95 -0.99 6.16
CA GLU A 30 -12.93 -1.88 5.58
C GLU A 30 -11.78 -1.06 4.98
N ILE A 31 -12.12 0.00 4.22
CA ILE A 31 -11.15 0.94 3.65
C ILE A 31 -10.31 1.58 4.78
N THR A 32 -10.95 1.99 5.88
CA THR A 32 -10.27 2.54 7.06
C THR A 32 -9.31 1.52 7.66
N SER A 33 -9.77 0.28 7.87
CA SER A 33 -8.95 -0.79 8.45
C SER A 33 -7.75 -1.15 7.58
N ILE A 34 -7.89 -1.18 6.25
CA ILE A 34 -6.77 -1.42 5.34
C ILE A 34 -5.79 -0.25 5.37
N THR A 35 -6.28 0.98 5.41
CA THR A 35 -5.45 2.20 5.47
C THR A 35 -4.58 2.23 6.73
N GLU A 36 -5.12 1.84 7.89
CA GLU A 36 -4.37 1.76 9.15
C GLU A 36 -3.25 0.71 9.10
N ARG A 37 -3.52 -0.45 8.48
CA ARG A 37 -2.49 -1.48 8.28
C ARG A 37 -1.37 -1.01 7.36
N LEU A 38 -1.72 -0.39 6.23
CA LEU A 38 -0.73 0.20 5.32
C LEU A 38 0.15 1.24 6.02
N GLU A 39 -0.43 2.07 6.88
CA GLU A 39 0.33 3.07 7.65
C GLU A 39 1.29 2.41 8.65
N ALA A 40 0.85 1.38 9.37
CA ALA A 40 1.70 0.63 10.28
C ALA A 40 2.85 -0.09 9.56
N THR A 41 2.58 -0.76 8.44
CA THR A 41 3.59 -1.47 7.65
C THR A 41 4.59 -0.49 7.01
N ALA A 42 4.14 0.66 6.54
CA ALA A 42 4.99 1.70 5.96
C ALA A 42 5.91 2.41 6.97
N VAL A 43 5.65 2.30 8.28
CA VAL A 43 6.53 2.81 9.35
C VAL A 43 7.72 1.86 9.61
N HIS A 44 7.56 0.56 9.36
CA HIS A 44 8.57 -0.47 9.64
C HIS A 44 9.35 -0.92 8.38
N GLY A 45 9.42 -0.07 7.35
CA GLY A 45 9.87 -0.40 6.00
C GLY A 45 11.38 -0.63 5.79
N ASP A 46 12.12 -1.12 6.79
CA ASP A 46 13.54 -1.42 6.62
C ASP A 46 13.73 -2.51 5.55
N GLY A 47 14.38 -2.14 4.44
CA GLY A 47 14.60 -3.01 3.28
C GLY A 47 13.48 -2.98 2.23
N ILE A 48 12.48 -2.10 2.37
CA ILE A 48 11.48 -1.83 1.33
C ILE A 48 11.96 -0.66 0.44
N PRO A 49 11.75 -0.71 -0.89
CA PRO A 49 12.09 0.42 -1.76
C PRO A 49 11.42 1.71 -1.30
N ALA A 50 12.20 2.79 -1.15
CA ALA A 50 11.70 4.09 -0.70
C ALA A 50 10.56 4.62 -1.60
N ALA A 51 10.68 4.41 -2.92
CA ALA A 51 9.64 4.77 -3.88
C ALA A 51 8.30 4.07 -3.58
N ALA A 52 8.32 2.80 -3.19
CA ALA A 52 7.10 2.10 -2.79
C ALA A 52 6.46 2.71 -1.53
N ILE A 53 7.27 3.05 -0.53
CA ILE A 53 6.80 3.68 0.72
C ILE A 53 6.18 5.05 0.43
N ASP A 54 6.81 5.85 -0.42
CA ASP A 54 6.30 7.19 -0.78
C ASP A 54 4.96 7.11 -1.53
N GLU A 55 4.82 6.15 -2.45
CA GLU A 55 3.56 5.90 -3.15
C GLU A 55 2.46 5.39 -2.21
N VAL A 56 2.77 4.49 -1.27
CA VAL A 56 1.81 4.05 -0.23
C VAL A 56 1.35 5.23 0.63
N ARG A 57 2.26 6.09 1.08
CA ARG A 57 1.92 7.30 1.86
C ARG A 57 1.08 8.28 1.05
N SER A 58 1.37 8.42 -0.25
CA SER A 58 0.56 9.21 -1.18
C SER A 58 -0.86 8.65 -1.28
N ALA A 59 -1.00 7.34 -1.49
CA ALA A 59 -2.29 6.66 -1.55
C ALA A 59 -3.11 6.85 -0.26
N ILE A 60 -2.51 6.67 0.92
CA ILE A 60 -3.17 6.90 2.22
C ILE A 60 -3.74 8.32 2.30
N ARG A 61 -2.96 9.32 1.89
CA ARG A 61 -3.40 10.74 1.89
C ARG A 61 -4.56 10.95 0.92
N LEU A 62 -4.49 10.36 -0.27
CA LEU A 62 -5.52 10.48 -1.31
C LEU A 62 -6.84 9.81 -0.86
N VAL A 63 -6.78 8.65 -0.20
CA VAL A 63 -7.94 7.98 0.39
C VAL A 63 -8.59 8.85 1.45
N ARG A 64 -7.79 9.40 2.38
CA ARG A 64 -8.28 10.30 3.44
C ARG A 64 -8.92 11.56 2.88
N ASN A 65 -8.49 12.01 1.69
CA ASN A 65 -9.04 13.16 0.99
C ASN A 65 -10.23 12.83 0.06
N GLY A 66 -10.70 11.57 0.03
CA GLY A 66 -11.80 11.16 -0.85
C GLY A 66 -11.43 11.15 -2.33
N GLN A 67 -10.17 10.85 -2.67
CA GLN A 67 -9.64 10.80 -4.04
C GLN A 67 -9.30 9.35 -4.44
N PRO A 68 -10.29 8.44 -4.52
CA PRO A 68 -10.04 7.00 -4.70
C PRO A 68 -9.34 6.65 -6.01
N CYS A 69 -9.67 7.33 -7.12
CA CYS A 69 -9.03 7.06 -8.42
C CYS A 69 -7.53 7.39 -8.39
N ALA A 70 -7.16 8.52 -7.79
CA ALA A 70 -5.75 8.91 -7.64
C ALA A 70 -5.03 7.97 -6.67
N ALA A 71 -5.71 7.54 -5.60
CA ALA A 71 -5.16 6.56 -4.66
C ALA A 71 -4.87 5.21 -5.35
N VAL A 72 -5.76 4.71 -6.21
CA VAL A 72 -5.53 3.49 -6.99
C VAL A 72 -4.31 3.65 -7.89
N SER A 73 -4.13 4.79 -8.56
CA SER A 73 -2.93 5.04 -9.37
C SER A 73 -1.64 4.95 -8.54
N ALA A 74 -1.59 5.58 -7.37
CA ALA A 74 -0.43 5.50 -6.46
C ALA A 74 -0.19 4.07 -5.95
N LEU A 75 -1.24 3.34 -5.59
CA LEU A 75 -1.13 1.94 -5.15
C LEU A 75 -0.58 1.02 -6.25
N LEU A 76 -0.96 1.23 -7.51
CA LEU A 76 -0.42 0.48 -8.63
C LEU A 76 1.07 0.77 -8.88
N SER A 77 1.50 2.03 -8.71
CA SER A 77 2.92 2.40 -8.72
C SER A 77 3.69 1.71 -7.60
N ALA A 78 3.16 1.74 -6.36
CA ALA A 78 3.75 1.02 -5.23
C ALA A 78 3.88 -0.49 -5.51
N ARG A 79 2.84 -1.10 -6.11
CA ARG A 79 2.85 -2.53 -6.47
C ARG A 79 3.99 -2.89 -7.42
N LEU A 80 4.28 -2.03 -8.40
CA LEU A 80 5.37 -2.25 -9.35
C LEU A 80 6.74 -2.23 -8.66
N GLU A 81 6.96 -1.28 -7.77
CA GLU A 81 8.20 -1.17 -6.99
C GLU A 81 8.38 -2.35 -6.03
N LEU A 82 7.30 -2.82 -5.39
CA LEU A 82 7.31 -3.96 -4.47
C LEU A 82 7.49 -5.31 -5.17
N GLY A 83 7.04 -5.42 -6.43
CA GLY A 83 7.17 -6.64 -7.24
C GLY A 83 8.50 -6.76 -7.99
N ALA A 84 9.30 -5.68 -8.04
CA ALA A 84 10.60 -5.71 -8.69
C ALA A 84 11.61 -6.49 -7.85
N PRO A 85 12.51 -7.29 -8.46
CA PRO A 85 13.60 -7.91 -7.73
C PRO A 85 14.50 -6.83 -7.11
N PRO A 86 15.00 -7.03 -5.86
CA PRO A 86 15.86 -6.05 -5.20
C PRO A 86 17.11 -5.80 -6.05
N ARG A 87 17.43 -4.52 -6.27
CA ARG A 87 18.63 -4.08 -7.01
C ARG A 87 19.87 -4.06 -6.13
#